data_AF-A0A2A2V238-F1
#
_entry.id   AF-A0A2A2V238-F1
#
_cell.length_a   1.000
_cell.length_b   1.000
_cell.length_c   1.000
_cell.angle_alpha   90.00
_cell.angle_beta   90.00
_cell.angle_gamma   90.00
#
_symmetry.space_group_name_H-M   'P 1'
#
loop_
_entity.id
_entity.type
_entity.pdbx_description
1 polymer ?
#
loop_
_entity_poly.entity_id
_entity_poly.type
_entity_poly.pdbx_seq_one_letter_code
_entity_poly.pdbx_strand_id
1 'polypeptide(L)'
;MIRTVFTLIFFFWATSLSAQELILSRVIKLNVDSPIIISHVSETLVLTFEDNKLLHETLDPKRFIPAVDLSGHEHQFIRSLFEVDSRMKLPAWLQVLSEEVASAYKIQNVQQKSIQEITIFSNYNKEETHGIVFVLEAQVIHKIEVFGQQSQFQNVINNIATRF
;
A
#
# COMPACT_ATOMS: atom_id res chain seq x y z
N MET A 1 -20.97 -42.72 -39.78
CA MET A 1 -21.86 -41.76 -39.07
C MET A 1 -21.11 -41.23 -37.85
N ILE A 2 -20.37 -40.13 -38.00
CA ILE A 2 -19.72 -39.42 -36.90
C ILE A 2 -20.47 -38.08 -36.82
N ARG A 3 -21.57 -38.07 -36.07
CA ARG A 3 -22.37 -36.88 -35.76
C ARG A 3 -22.59 -36.85 -34.26
N THR A 4 -21.61 -36.32 -33.54
CA THR A 4 -21.74 -35.72 -32.20
C THR A 4 -20.38 -35.08 -31.85
N VAL A 5 -19.91 -34.23 -32.75
CA VAL A 5 -18.78 -33.32 -32.51
C VAL A 5 -19.42 -31.96 -32.22
N PHE A 6 -18.99 -31.35 -31.12
CA PHE A 6 -19.13 -29.92 -30.82
C PHE A 6 -20.53 -29.38 -30.47
N THR A 7 -20.91 -29.47 -29.20
CA THR A 7 -21.69 -28.40 -28.53
C THR A 7 -21.60 -28.55 -27.01
N LEU A 8 -20.42 -28.27 -26.45
CA LEU A 8 -20.28 -27.96 -25.02
C LEU A 8 -19.09 -27.01 -24.83
N ILE A 9 -19.04 -25.96 -25.65
CA ILE A 9 -18.06 -24.88 -25.53
C ILE A 9 -18.88 -23.59 -25.40
N PHE A 10 -18.49 -22.75 -24.44
CA PHE A 10 -19.02 -21.40 -24.18
C PHE A 10 -20.35 -21.29 -23.45
N PHE A 11 -20.40 -21.75 -22.20
CA PHE A 11 -21.22 -21.06 -21.20
C PHE A 11 -20.36 -20.73 -19.99
N PHE A 12 -20.15 -19.42 -19.79
CA PHE A 12 -19.92 -18.76 -18.49
C PHE A 12 -18.57 -19.11 -17.82
N TRP A 13 -17.61 -18.22 -17.60
CA TRP A 13 -17.69 -16.82 -17.17
C TRP A 13 -16.48 -16.08 -17.72
N ALA A 14 -16.68 -15.09 -18.59
CA ALA A 14 -15.74 -13.97 -18.62
C ALA A 14 -16.12 -13.11 -17.41
N THR A 15 -15.50 -13.36 -16.25
CA THR A 15 -15.41 -12.30 -15.25
C THR A 15 -14.55 -11.23 -15.89
N SER A 16 -15.18 -10.18 -16.42
CA SER A 16 -14.48 -8.93 -16.66
C SER A 16 -14.03 -8.46 -15.28
N LEU A 17 -12.80 -8.79 -14.89
CA LEU A 17 -12.17 -8.17 -13.73
C LEU A 17 -11.98 -6.71 -14.13
N SER A 18 -13.00 -5.90 -13.86
CA SER A 18 -12.93 -4.46 -14.09
C SER A 18 -12.04 -3.90 -13.01
N ALA A 19 -10.76 -3.71 -13.33
CA ALA A 19 -9.87 -2.93 -12.50
C ALA A 19 -10.42 -1.49 -12.46
N GLN A 20 -10.63 -0.97 -11.26
CA GLN A 20 -10.94 0.43 -11.03
C GLN A 20 -9.64 1.19 -10.73
N GLU A 21 -9.57 2.44 -11.19
CA GLU A 21 -8.44 3.31 -10.88
C GLU A 21 -8.75 4.09 -9.60
N LEU A 22 -8.00 3.84 -8.54
CA LEU A 22 -7.95 4.69 -7.36
C LEU A 22 -6.90 5.77 -7.57
N ILE A 23 -7.34 7.02 -7.72
CA ILE A 23 -6.45 8.18 -7.86
C ILE A 23 -5.94 8.56 -6.46
N LEU A 24 -4.65 8.32 -6.18
CA LEU A 24 -4.04 8.66 -4.89
C LEU A 24 -3.64 10.13 -4.85
N SER A 25 -3.10 10.63 -5.96
CA SER A 25 -2.63 12.01 -6.09
C SER A 25 -2.71 12.50 -7.54
N ARG A 26 -2.09 13.66 -7.81
CA ARG A 26 -1.96 14.16 -9.18
C ARG A 26 -1.07 13.28 -10.04
N VAL A 27 -0.10 12.58 -9.45
CA VAL A 27 0.92 11.84 -10.20
C VAL A 27 0.85 10.33 -9.98
N ILE A 28 0.11 9.84 -8.99
CA ILE A 28 -0.03 8.42 -8.69
C ILE A 28 -1.48 7.94 -8.78
N LYS A 29 -1.63 6.75 -9.37
CA LYS A 29 -2.84 5.94 -9.29
C LYS A 29 -2.51 4.52 -8.83
N LEU A 30 -3.52 3.86 -8.27
CA LEU A 30 -3.50 2.44 -7.96
C LEU A 30 -4.63 1.77 -8.73
N ASN A 31 -4.29 0.78 -9.56
CA ASN A 31 -5.31 -0.08 -10.15
C ASN A 31 -5.70 -1.14 -9.11
N VAL A 32 -6.97 -1.16 -8.72
CA VAL A 32 -7.52 -2.15 -7.78
C VAL A 32 -8.59 -2.95 -8.48
N ASP A 33 -8.82 -4.18 -8.02
CA ASP A 33 -10.02 -4.91 -8.42
C ASP A 33 -11.28 -4.14 -7.99
N SER A 34 -12.46 -4.52 -8.48
CA SER A 34 -13.70 -3.87 -8.04
C SER A 34 -14.05 -4.28 -6.61
N PRO A 35 -14.07 -3.35 -5.63
CA PRO A 35 -14.44 -3.66 -4.26
C PRO A 35 -15.94 -3.92 -4.13
N ILE A 36 -16.32 -4.74 -3.15
CA ILE A 36 -17.73 -4.99 -2.80
C ILE A 36 -18.27 -3.81 -1.99
N ILE A 37 -17.42 -3.24 -1.12
CA ILE A 37 -17.78 -2.12 -0.26
C ILE A 37 -16.67 -1.07 -0.34
N ILE A 38 -17.09 0.17 -0.58
CA ILE A 38 -16.27 1.36 -0.43
C ILE A 38 -16.83 2.14 0.76
N SER A 39 -16.00 2.39 1.76
CA SER A 39 -16.39 3.14 2.97
C SER A 39 -15.25 4.05 3.41
N HIS A 40 -15.53 4.95 4.36
CA HIS A 40 -14.51 5.78 4.96
C HIS A 40 -14.67 5.81 6.48
N VAL A 41 -13.54 5.93 7.19
CA VAL A 41 -13.50 6.16 8.63
C VAL A 41 -12.53 7.30 8.87
N SER A 42 -13.06 8.47 9.25
CA SER A 42 -12.27 9.71 9.28
C SER A 42 -11.64 9.97 7.91
N GLU A 43 -10.32 10.17 7.86
CA GLU A 43 -9.51 10.40 6.64
C GLU A 43 -9.05 9.11 5.95
N THR A 44 -9.45 7.94 6.43
CA THR A 44 -9.05 6.65 5.86
C THR A 44 -10.14 6.12 4.92
N LEU A 45 -9.77 5.91 3.66
CA LEU A 45 -10.57 5.17 2.69
C LEU A 45 -10.42 3.66 2.94
N VAL A 46 -11.53 2.94 2.90
CA VAL A 46 -11.59 1.51 3.15
C VAL A 46 -12.26 0.81 1.99
N LEU A 47 -11.51 -0.05 1.30
CA LEU A 47 -11.98 -0.91 0.23
C LEU A 47 -12.04 -2.36 0.74
N THR A 48 -13.22 -2.95 0.73
CA THR A 48 -13.43 -4.34 1.15
C THR A 48 -13.73 -5.22 -0.06
N PHE A 49 -13.00 -6.32 -0.17
CA PHE A 49 -13.14 -7.37 -1.17
C PHE A 49 -13.65 -8.66 -0.51
N GLU A 50 -13.82 -9.74 -1.26
CA GLU A 50 -14.28 -11.03 -0.69
C GLU A 50 -13.32 -11.55 0.38
N ASP A 51 -12.01 -11.59 0.05
CA ASP A 51 -10.99 -12.23 0.88
C ASP A 51 -9.94 -11.27 1.44
N ASN A 52 -10.07 -9.96 1.19
CA ASN A 52 -9.09 -8.99 1.64
C ASN A 52 -9.70 -7.60 1.84
N LYS A 53 -8.92 -6.74 2.50
CA LYS A 53 -9.27 -5.35 2.78
C LYS A 53 -8.07 -4.47 2.51
N LEU A 54 -8.30 -3.36 1.81
CA LEU A 54 -7.31 -2.31 1.59
C LEU A 54 -7.74 -1.05 2.33
N LEU A 55 -6.81 -0.46 3.08
CA LEU A 55 -6.97 0.86 3.68
C LEU A 55 -6.02 1.81 2.98
N HIS A 56 -6.48 3.03 2.72
CA HIS A 56 -5.66 4.11 2.18
C HIS A 56 -5.86 5.36 3.02
N GLU A 57 -4.77 6.01 3.39
CA GLU A 57 -4.78 7.34 3.98
C GLU A 57 -3.58 8.14 3.47
N THR A 58 -3.71 9.45 3.49
CA THR A 58 -2.57 10.35 3.38
C THR A 58 -2.01 10.59 4.77
N LEU A 59 -0.69 10.49 4.92
CA LEU A 59 -0.03 10.72 6.18
C LEU A 59 -0.16 12.19 6.59
N ASP A 60 -0.79 12.42 7.74
CA ASP A 60 -0.77 13.72 8.43
C ASP A 60 0.40 13.73 9.42
N PRO A 61 1.45 14.56 9.21
CA PRO A 61 2.63 14.56 10.06
C PRO A 61 2.32 14.93 11.52
N LYS A 62 1.19 15.57 11.80
CA LYS A 62 0.77 15.96 13.15
C LYS A 62 -0.02 14.89 13.89
N ARG A 63 -0.48 13.87 13.17
CA ARG A 63 -1.38 12.84 13.70
C ARG A 63 -0.87 11.42 13.54
N PHE A 64 0.10 11.20 12.65
CA PHE A 64 0.65 9.87 12.39
C PHE A 64 1.23 9.23 13.65
N ILE A 65 1.94 10.01 14.47
CA ILE A 65 2.43 9.58 15.77
C ILE A 65 1.74 10.40 16.86
N PRO A 66 1.09 9.76 17.85
CA PRO A 66 0.50 10.47 18.96
C PRO A 66 1.52 11.38 19.67
N ALA A 67 1.14 12.65 19.86
CA ALA A 67 1.94 13.68 20.56
C ALA A 67 3.27 14.07 19.89
N VAL A 68 3.53 13.68 18.65
CA VAL A 68 4.74 14.07 17.90
C VAL A 68 4.32 14.75 16.60
N ASP A 69 4.80 15.97 16.39
CA ASP A 69 4.67 16.67 15.11
C ASP A 69 5.90 16.36 14.24
N LEU A 70 5.67 15.64 13.15
CA LEU A 70 6.71 15.27 12.17
C LEU A 70 6.90 16.32 11.07
N SER A 71 6.21 17.48 11.12
CA SER A 71 6.24 18.47 10.05
C SER A 71 7.67 18.91 9.73
N GLY A 72 8.08 18.77 8.47
CA GLY A 72 9.44 19.04 7.97
C GLY A 72 10.39 17.85 8.06
N HIS A 73 9.97 16.75 8.68
CA HIS A 73 10.75 15.52 8.85
C HIS A 73 10.02 14.27 8.34
N GLU A 74 8.77 14.38 7.87
CA GLU A 74 7.90 13.26 7.56
C GLU A 74 8.52 12.28 6.55
N HIS A 75 9.08 12.74 5.43
CA HIS A 75 9.71 11.86 4.45
C HIS A 75 10.94 11.14 4.99
N GLN A 76 11.78 11.87 5.73
CA GLN A 76 13.00 11.30 6.30
C GLN A 76 12.65 10.28 7.39
N PHE A 77 11.63 10.57 8.19
CA PHE A 77 11.12 9.69 9.23
C PHE A 77 10.51 8.41 8.65
N ILE A 78 9.69 8.51 7.59
CA ILE A 78 9.11 7.31 6.98
C ILE A 78 10.19 6.46 6.32
N ARG A 79 11.17 7.08 5.64
CA ARG A 79 12.32 6.37 5.07
C ARG A 79 13.13 5.63 6.15
N SER A 80 13.33 6.22 7.33
CA SER A 80 14.10 5.60 8.42
C SER A 80 13.43 4.38 9.07
N LEU A 81 12.12 4.20 8.86
CA LEU A 81 11.44 2.97 9.26
C LEU A 81 12.04 1.75 8.53
N PHE A 82 12.47 1.95 7.28
CA PHE A 82 12.92 0.89 6.38
C PHE A 82 14.45 0.85 6.20
N GLU A 83 15.11 2.00 6.30
CA GLU A 83 16.54 2.15 6.02
C GLU A 83 17.31 2.59 7.28
N VAL A 84 18.25 1.75 7.74
CA VAL A 84 19.08 2.03 8.92
C VAL A 84 19.92 3.29 8.73
N ASP A 85 20.55 3.47 7.56
CA ASP A 85 21.38 4.66 7.29
C ASP A 85 20.57 5.96 7.30
N SER A 86 19.31 5.91 6.85
CA SER A 86 18.40 7.06 6.92
C SER A 86 17.98 7.34 8.36
N ARG A 87 17.83 6.30 9.19
CA ARG A 87 17.58 6.44 10.64
C ARG A 87 18.73 7.14 11.34
N MET A 88 19.97 6.75 11.07
CA MET A 88 21.16 7.34 11.73
C MET A 88 21.34 8.84 11.43
N LYS A 89 20.68 9.37 10.39
CA LYS A 89 20.69 10.81 10.03
C LYS A 89 19.66 11.65 10.79
N LEU A 90 18.75 11.03 11.54
CA LEU A 90 17.74 11.75 12.31
C LEU A 90 18.32 12.23 13.65
N PRO A 91 17.71 13.23 14.31
CA PRO A 91 18.00 13.53 15.71
C PRO A 91 17.81 12.30 16.59
N ALA A 92 18.66 12.12 17.62
CA ALA A 92 18.73 10.89 18.42
C ALA A 92 17.36 10.40 18.94
N TRP A 93 16.53 11.32 19.46
CA TRP A 93 15.19 10.98 19.94
C TRP A 93 14.26 10.44 18.83
N LEU A 94 14.43 10.92 17.60
CA LEU A 94 13.63 10.53 16.45
C LEU A 94 14.15 9.21 15.84
N GLN A 95 15.43 8.88 16.03
CA GLN A 95 15.98 7.55 15.71
C GLN A 95 15.29 6.47 16.55
N VAL A 96 15.21 6.69 17.87
CA VAL A 96 14.56 5.76 18.81
C VAL A 96 13.09 5.59 18.43
N LEU A 97 12.38 6.70 18.20
CA LEU A 97 10.98 6.63 17.77
C LEU A 97 10.80 5.89 16.45
N SER A 98 11.69 6.13 15.47
CA SER A 98 11.66 5.41 14.20
C SER A 98 11.89 3.91 14.38
N GLU A 99 12.74 3.50 15.32
CA GLU A 99 12.99 2.09 15.61
C GLU A 99 11.79 1.43 16.32
N GLU A 100 11.16 2.13 17.26
CA GLU A 100 9.93 1.67 17.92
C GLU A 100 8.79 1.47 16.92
N VAL A 101 8.56 2.45 16.02
CA VAL A 101 7.53 2.36 14.97
C VAL A 101 7.85 1.25 13.97
N ALA A 102 9.11 1.10 13.55
CA ALA A 102 9.51 0.01 12.67
C ALA A 102 9.30 -1.37 13.31
N SER A 103 9.57 -1.47 14.62
CA SER A 103 9.35 -2.69 15.40
C SER A 103 7.86 -3.00 15.55
N ALA A 104 7.02 -1.99 15.80
CA ALA A 104 5.57 -2.14 15.87
C ALA A 104 4.98 -2.64 14.54
N TYR A 105 5.51 -2.16 13.40
CA TYR A 105 5.15 -2.66 12.07
C TYR A 105 5.86 -3.95 11.66
N LYS A 106 6.71 -4.53 12.54
CA LYS A 106 7.50 -5.73 12.28
C LYS A 106 8.25 -5.67 10.94
N ILE A 107 8.89 -4.53 10.69
CA ILE A 107 9.65 -4.30 9.44
C ILE A 107 10.88 -5.20 9.42
N GLN A 108 10.95 -6.12 8.46
CA GLN A 108 12.07 -7.05 8.29
C GLN A 108 12.38 -7.30 6.81
N ASN A 109 11.36 -7.59 6.01
CA ASN A 109 11.49 -7.95 4.60
C ASN A 109 11.18 -6.75 3.71
N VAL A 110 12.01 -5.71 3.84
CA VAL A 110 11.82 -4.45 3.13
C VAL A 110 11.91 -4.66 1.62
N GLN A 111 10.85 -4.29 0.92
CA GLN A 111 10.87 -4.13 -0.53
C GLN A 111 10.81 -2.64 -0.87
N GLN A 112 11.74 -2.22 -1.72
CA GLN A 112 11.80 -0.86 -2.24
C GLN A 112 11.62 -0.88 -3.75
N LYS A 113 10.72 -0.03 -4.25
CA LYS A 113 10.49 0.19 -5.68
C LYS A 113 10.54 1.69 -5.94
N SER A 114 11.22 2.10 -6.99
CA SER A 114 11.22 3.51 -7.42
C SER A 114 10.49 3.63 -8.76
N ILE A 115 9.65 4.65 -8.89
CA ILE A 115 8.92 4.97 -10.12
C ILE A 115 9.13 6.47 -10.37
N GLN A 116 9.99 6.83 -11.33
CA GLN A 116 10.42 8.23 -11.51
C GLN A 116 10.93 8.83 -10.18
N GLU A 117 10.32 9.90 -9.68
CA GLU A 117 10.68 10.57 -8.42
C GLU A 117 9.99 9.97 -7.18
N ILE A 118 9.15 8.95 -7.37
CA ILE A 118 8.37 8.33 -6.30
C ILE A 118 9.15 7.15 -5.73
N THR A 119 9.28 7.10 -4.41
CA THR A 119 9.84 5.94 -3.70
C THR A 119 8.72 5.20 -2.98
N ILE A 120 8.63 3.89 -3.22
CA ILE A 120 7.67 3.00 -2.56
C ILE A 120 8.46 2.10 -1.61
N PHE A 121 8.15 2.16 -0.32
CA PHE A 121 8.60 1.21 0.68
C PHE A 121 7.46 0.29 1.06
N SER A 122 7.76 -0.99 1.26
CA SER A 122 6.74 -1.94 1.64
C SER A 122 7.29 -3.09 2.49
N ASN A 123 6.45 -3.61 3.37
CA ASN A 123 6.76 -4.75 4.23
C ASN A 123 5.51 -5.63 4.36
N TYR A 124 5.69 -6.95 4.23
CA TYR A 124 4.62 -7.91 4.42
C TYR A 124 4.93 -8.83 5.60
N ASN A 125 4.02 -8.86 6.57
CA ASN A 125 4.03 -9.78 7.66
C ASN A 125 3.15 -11.00 7.32
N LYS A 126 3.79 -12.15 7.12
CA LYS A 126 3.10 -13.42 6.82
C LYS A 126 2.27 -13.94 7.99
N GLU A 127 2.71 -13.72 9.23
CA GLU A 127 2.04 -14.22 10.43
C GLU A 127 0.70 -13.52 10.66
N GLU A 128 0.64 -12.22 10.35
CA GLU A 128 -0.56 -11.39 10.53
C GLU A 128 -1.40 -11.26 9.26
N THR A 129 -0.95 -11.82 8.13
CA THR A 129 -1.57 -11.62 6.81
C THR A 129 -1.82 -10.13 6.54
N HIS A 130 -0.80 -9.32 6.83
CA HIS A 130 -0.89 -7.88 6.83
C HIS A 130 0.35 -7.28 6.16
N GLY A 131 0.13 -6.43 5.18
CA GLY A 131 1.18 -5.67 4.53
C GLY A 131 0.96 -4.17 4.62
N ILE A 132 2.06 -3.44 4.78
CA ILE A 132 2.07 -1.98 4.78
C ILE A 132 2.90 -1.47 3.60
N VAL A 133 2.40 -0.43 2.93
CA VAL A 133 3.06 0.26 1.82
C VAL A 133 3.05 1.75 2.11
N PHE A 134 4.23 2.38 2.03
CA PHE A 134 4.37 3.83 2.00
C PHE A 134 4.81 4.26 0.60
N VAL A 135 4.07 5.21 0.04
CA VAL A 135 4.37 5.81 -1.26
C VAL A 135 4.77 7.26 -1.02
N LEU A 136 6.06 7.55 -1.19
CA LEU A 136 6.65 8.86 -0.94
C LEU A 136 6.71 9.63 -2.25
N GLU A 137 5.85 10.64 -2.37
CA GLU A 137 5.90 11.70 -3.38
C GLU A 137 6.59 12.95 -2.82
N ALA A 138 6.83 13.97 -3.63
CA ALA A 138 7.54 15.18 -3.20
C ALA A 138 6.91 15.89 -1.99
N GLN A 139 5.58 15.94 -1.89
CA GLN A 139 4.86 16.68 -0.83
C GLN A 139 3.85 15.83 -0.06
N VAL A 140 3.62 14.60 -0.50
CA VAL A 140 2.56 13.74 0.04
C VAL A 140 3.16 12.37 0.29
N ILE A 141 2.80 11.77 1.41
CA ILE A 141 3.11 10.38 1.72
C ILE A 141 1.77 9.65 1.81
N HIS A 142 1.55 8.66 0.96
CA HIS A 142 0.41 7.78 1.08
C HIS A 142 0.80 6.56 1.90
N LYS A 143 -0.09 6.15 2.81
CA LYS A 143 -0.01 4.90 3.53
C LYS A 143 -1.14 4.00 3.05
N ILE A 144 -0.77 2.78 2.67
CA ILE A 144 -1.70 1.75 2.25
C ILE A 144 -1.48 0.53 3.13
N GLU A 145 -2.53 0.03 3.76
CA GLU A 145 -2.52 -1.23 4.50
C GLU A 145 -3.35 -2.27 3.75
N VAL A 146 -2.83 -3.49 3.66
CA VAL A 146 -3.49 -4.62 2.98
C VAL A 146 -3.62 -5.76 3.99
N PHE A 147 -4.85 -6.06 4.37
CA PHE A 147 -5.21 -7.22 5.18
C PHE A 147 -5.62 -8.33 4.22
N GLY A 148 -4.72 -9.29 4.01
CA GLY A 148 -4.86 -10.35 3.02
C GLY A 148 -3.56 -11.14 2.82
N GLN A 149 -3.63 -12.16 1.98
CA GLN A 149 -2.50 -13.00 1.57
C GLN A 149 -1.43 -12.21 0.79
N GLN A 150 -0.22 -12.78 0.74
CA GLN A 150 0.93 -12.16 0.10
C GLN A 150 0.68 -11.84 -1.38
N SER A 151 -0.09 -12.67 -2.10
CA SER A 151 -0.46 -12.43 -3.49
C SER A 151 -1.27 -11.14 -3.68
N GLN A 152 -2.21 -10.87 -2.78
CA GLN A 152 -3.05 -9.67 -2.81
C GLN A 152 -2.21 -8.42 -2.47
N PHE A 153 -1.33 -8.52 -1.48
CA PHE A 153 -0.36 -7.45 -1.17
C PHE A 153 0.58 -7.15 -2.34
N GLN A 154 1.12 -8.17 -2.99
CA GLN A 154 1.99 -8.00 -4.16
C GLN A 154 1.21 -7.41 -5.35
N ASN A 155 -0.05 -7.78 -5.52
CA ASN A 155 -0.92 -7.18 -6.54
C ASN A 155 -1.04 -5.66 -6.33
N VAL A 156 -1.22 -5.19 -5.08
CA VAL A 156 -1.27 -3.75 -4.78
C VAL A 156 0.02 -3.05 -5.20
N ILE A 157 1.19 -3.53 -4.77
CA ILE A 157 2.48 -2.89 -5.10
C ILE A 157 2.74 -2.85 -6.61
N ASN A 158 2.39 -3.92 -7.31
CA ASN A 158 2.61 -4.03 -8.75
C ASN A 158 1.70 -3.09 -9.55
N ASN A 159 0.53 -2.77 -9.02
CA ASN A 159 -0.46 -1.91 -9.67
C ASN A 159 -0.40 -0.43 -9.26
N ILE A 160 0.55 -0.04 -8.41
CA ILE A 160 0.91 1.38 -8.22
C ILE A 160 1.67 1.84 -9.46
N ALA A 161 1.15 2.88 -10.11
CA ALA A 161 1.69 3.42 -11.36
C ALA A 161 1.59 4.95 -11.39
N THR A 162 2.36 5.57 -12.28
CA THR A 162 2.16 6.99 -12.59
C THR A 162 0.85 7.20 -13.32
N ARG A 163 0.22 8.35 -13.09
CA ARG A 163 -1.03 8.71 -13.74
C ARG A 163 -0.84 9.24 -15.16
N PHE A 164 0.30 9.87 -15.43
CA PHE A 164 0.65 10.52 -16.69
C PHE A 164 2.05 10.09 -17.15
#